data_AF-A0AAE4LJW9-F1
#
_entry.id   AF-A0AAE4LJW9-F1
#
_cell.length_a   1.000
_cell.length_b   1.000
_cell.length_c   1.000
_cell.angle_alpha   90.00
_cell.angle_beta   90.00
_cell.angle_gamma   90.00
#
_symmetry.space_group_name_H-M   'P 1'
#
loop_
_entity.id
_entity.type
_entity.pdbx_description
1 polymer ?
#
loop_
_entity_poly.entity_id
_entity_poly.type
_entity_poly.pdbx_seq_one_letter_code
_entity_poly.pdbx_strand_id
1 'polypeptide(L)'
;MKKLIYTVVCMMLFCCACSDADIELNPATQAKQQLAMTFRCGAMSPTRAATNDTRIDDINLYLFPVNGGQARHVYIAPVRPVVLELPKGDYTLYAIANLGHDAGERTQDFVRSLRVEREPAALADAPFPMSAQQAVTVRGDTQIAVSLVRAVAKVNFSYTVAADFAKSFHVKSVQFRSAPRSAALFDFSRAESSEAVADMPPVEASATAYAATCYLLENRQGEVAGIGSQQQKDQTRAPEHATYIAIAGEADGTQVVYRIYLGENNTTDFNVGRNRVYNIDARILGLNTVDWRVSTAELTVTPFAENHAPGEPATTELRLTSTNDPENVYYMSCHIDAGTGIVAIDGVERNPGMPYPLLSGNGTVTADISYKQAEPGDVRLRLTVTDKYGFSMERVLTTVFKKPELTITYAQQGNELTV
;
A
#
# COMPACT_ATOMS: atom_id res chain seq x y z
N MET A 1 84.01 -17.56 45.29
CA MET A 1 85.06 -17.95 44.32
C MET A 1 85.01 -19.46 44.10
N LYS A 2 85.06 -19.90 42.82
CA LYS A 2 85.04 -21.29 42.29
C LYS A 2 83.70 -22.04 42.47
N LYS A 3 82.77 -22.04 41.51
CA LYS A 3 82.69 -22.83 40.26
C LYS A 3 83.10 -24.31 40.44
N LEU A 4 82.17 -25.24 40.21
CA LEU A 4 82.32 -26.29 39.21
C LEU A 4 80.95 -26.89 38.83
N ILE A 5 80.70 -26.94 37.53
CA ILE A 5 79.66 -27.67 36.80
C ILE A 5 80.18 -29.11 36.62
N TYR A 6 79.31 -30.14 36.62
CA TYR A 6 79.35 -31.21 35.60
C TYR A 6 78.11 -32.11 35.66
N THR A 7 77.49 -32.23 34.49
CA THR A 7 76.38 -33.08 34.07
C THR A 7 76.85 -34.52 33.86
N VAL A 8 76.09 -35.53 34.30
CA VAL A 8 76.11 -36.89 33.72
C VAL A 8 74.70 -37.47 33.73
N VAL A 9 74.28 -37.90 32.53
CA VAL A 9 73.08 -38.68 32.19
C VAL A 9 73.48 -40.16 32.16
N CYS A 10 72.67 -41.06 32.75
CA CYS A 10 72.35 -42.45 32.36
C CYS A 10 71.80 -43.22 33.59
N MET A 11 70.53 -43.63 33.62
CA MET A 11 69.95 -44.83 32.99
C MET A 11 69.97 -46.04 33.94
N MET A 12 68.81 -46.43 34.47
CA MET A 12 68.30 -47.81 34.76
C MET A 12 67.12 -47.71 35.76
N LEU A 13 65.88 -47.95 35.33
CA LEU A 13 65.15 -49.23 35.20
C LEU A 13 64.50 -49.74 36.52
N PHE A 14 63.17 -49.65 36.53
CA PHE A 14 62.16 -50.53 37.12
C PHE A 14 62.20 -50.91 38.62
N CYS A 15 61.20 -50.41 39.35
CA CYS A 15 60.36 -51.24 40.21
C CYS A 15 58.92 -50.73 40.18
N CYS A 16 58.00 -51.64 39.91
CA CYS A 16 56.56 -51.44 39.83
C CYS A 16 55.96 -50.95 41.15
N ALA A 17 55.01 -50.02 41.05
CA ALA A 17 53.86 -49.99 41.94
C ALA A 17 52.64 -49.69 41.06
N CYS A 18 51.87 -50.75 40.78
CA CYS A 18 50.51 -50.61 40.27
C CYS A 18 49.66 -50.00 41.37
N SER A 19 49.12 -48.82 41.13
CA SER A 19 47.91 -48.37 41.80
C SER A 19 46.92 -47.97 40.71
N ASP A 20 46.01 -48.90 40.43
CA ASP A 20 44.74 -48.60 39.79
C ASP A 20 44.03 -47.54 40.61
N ALA A 21 43.81 -46.37 40.01
CA ALA A 21 42.75 -45.44 40.38
C ALA A 21 42.50 -44.52 39.18
N ASP A 22 41.48 -44.92 38.42
CA ASP A 22 40.56 -44.06 37.69
C ASP A 22 41.17 -43.07 36.69
N ILE A 23 41.34 -43.59 35.47
CA ILE A 23 41.16 -42.79 34.26
C ILE A 23 39.74 -42.23 34.31
N GLU A 24 39.57 -41.02 34.83
CA GLU A 24 38.39 -40.24 34.53
C GLU A 24 38.35 -40.03 33.02
N LEU A 25 37.40 -40.74 32.40
CA LEU A 25 37.00 -40.60 31.03
C LEU A 25 36.87 -39.11 30.72
N ASN A 26 37.72 -38.63 29.82
CA ASN A 26 37.53 -37.38 29.10
C ASN A 26 36.03 -37.31 28.71
N PRO A 27 35.23 -36.31 29.14
CA PRO A 27 33.85 -36.23 28.70
C PRO A 27 33.91 -36.16 27.19
N ALA A 28 33.31 -37.16 26.53
CA ALA A 28 33.39 -37.32 25.09
C ALA A 28 33.13 -35.96 24.41
N THR A 29 34.17 -35.32 23.90
CA THR A 29 34.03 -34.22 22.95
C THR A 29 33.23 -34.81 21.80
N GLN A 30 31.93 -34.55 21.75
CA GLN A 30 31.08 -34.93 20.63
C GLN A 30 31.78 -34.46 19.38
N ALA A 31 32.22 -35.40 18.54
CA ALA A 31 32.94 -35.07 17.31
C ALA A 31 32.08 -34.12 16.49
N LYS A 32 32.51 -32.86 16.38
CA LYS A 32 31.82 -31.86 15.57
C LYS A 32 31.96 -32.26 14.11
N GLN A 33 30.89 -32.11 13.34
CA GLN A 33 30.85 -32.36 11.91
C GLN A 33 30.70 -31.03 11.18
N GLN A 34 31.18 -30.96 9.94
CA GLN A 34 31.07 -29.77 9.12
C GLN A 34 29.71 -29.75 8.40
N LEU A 35 28.94 -28.69 8.62
CA LEU A 35 27.73 -28.38 7.85
C LEU A 35 28.03 -27.21 6.90
N ALA A 36 28.18 -27.50 5.62
CA ALA A 36 28.31 -26.50 4.57
C ALA A 36 26.93 -26.05 4.07
N MET A 37 26.70 -24.74 3.99
CA MET A 37 25.44 -24.15 3.55
C MET A 37 25.66 -23.20 2.37
N THR A 38 24.78 -23.32 1.38
CA THR A 38 24.65 -22.38 0.26
C THR A 38 23.26 -21.77 0.27
N PHE A 39 23.12 -20.51 -0.13
CA PHE A 39 21.87 -19.76 -0.08
C PHE A 39 21.42 -19.42 -1.49
N ARG A 40 20.15 -19.65 -1.79
CA ARG A 40 19.55 -19.34 -3.09
C ARG A 40 18.13 -18.82 -2.92
N CYS A 41 17.75 -17.91 -3.80
CA CYS A 41 16.36 -17.53 -4.00
C CYS A 41 16.03 -17.71 -5.48
N GLY A 42 14.99 -18.47 -5.79
CA GLY A 42 14.54 -18.66 -7.19
C GLY A 42 13.98 -17.37 -7.77
N ALA A 43 14.07 -17.16 -9.08
CA ALA A 43 13.42 -16.01 -9.72
C ALA A 43 11.89 -16.08 -9.55
N MET A 44 11.23 -14.95 -9.31
CA MET A 44 9.76 -14.89 -9.27
C MET A 44 9.15 -15.05 -10.67
N SER A 45 9.89 -14.72 -11.74
CA SER A 45 9.47 -14.95 -13.13
C SER A 45 10.64 -15.43 -13.98
N PRO A 46 10.41 -16.29 -14.98
CA PRO A 46 11.42 -16.73 -15.94
C PRO A 46 11.73 -15.68 -17.03
N THR A 47 10.98 -14.57 -17.09
CA THR A 47 11.16 -13.51 -18.09
C THR A 47 12.36 -12.62 -17.74
N ARG A 48 13.18 -12.38 -18.78
CA ARG A 48 14.54 -11.84 -18.77
C ARG A 48 14.69 -10.36 -18.35
N ALA A 49 13.71 -9.78 -17.65
CA ALA A 49 13.83 -8.42 -17.12
C ALA A 49 14.76 -8.44 -15.88
N ALA A 50 15.77 -7.57 -15.88
CA ALA A 50 16.83 -7.48 -14.88
C ALA A 50 16.33 -6.94 -13.52
N THR A 51 15.31 -7.54 -12.91
CA THR A 51 15.00 -7.30 -11.50
C THR A 51 15.93 -8.15 -10.65
N ASN A 52 16.77 -7.51 -9.83
CA ASN A 52 17.62 -8.15 -8.83
C ASN A 52 16.79 -8.67 -7.64
N ASP A 53 15.61 -9.25 -7.91
CA ASP A 53 14.69 -9.72 -6.89
C ASP A 53 15.26 -10.92 -6.11
N THR A 54 16.32 -11.54 -6.61
CA THR A 54 17.07 -12.63 -5.98
C THR A 54 18.19 -12.16 -5.05
N ARG A 55 18.40 -10.84 -4.89
CA ARG A 55 19.49 -10.27 -4.08
C ARG A 55 19.39 -10.66 -2.62
N ILE A 56 20.51 -11.14 -2.07
CA ILE A 56 20.67 -11.51 -0.65
C ILE A 56 21.92 -10.78 -0.14
N ASP A 57 21.72 -9.69 0.59
CA ASP A 57 22.79 -8.82 1.10
C ASP A 57 23.31 -9.33 2.46
N ASP A 58 22.40 -9.74 3.34
CA ASP A 58 22.71 -10.28 4.67
C ASP A 58 21.84 -11.50 5.02
N ILE A 59 22.29 -12.31 5.95
CA ILE A 59 21.54 -13.46 6.46
C ILE A 59 21.83 -13.75 7.93
N ASN A 60 20.75 -13.93 8.71
CA ASN A 60 20.76 -14.49 10.05
C ASN A 60 20.40 -15.98 9.97
N LEU A 61 21.21 -16.84 10.55
CA LEU A 61 21.00 -18.29 10.61
C LEU A 61 20.82 -18.71 12.07
N TYR A 62 19.80 -19.52 12.32
CA TYR A 62 19.55 -20.13 13.63
C TYR A 62 19.40 -21.64 13.47
N LEU A 63 20.20 -22.41 14.19
CA LEU A 63 20.09 -23.86 14.26
C LEU A 63 19.71 -24.28 15.67
N PHE A 64 18.48 -24.77 15.83
CA PHE A 64 17.96 -25.27 17.11
C PHE A 64 18.02 -26.80 17.12
N PRO A 65 18.78 -27.44 18.04
CA PRO A 65 18.75 -28.88 18.20
C PRO A 65 17.36 -29.36 18.63
N VAL A 66 16.84 -30.40 17.98
CA VAL A 66 15.50 -30.97 18.27
C VAL A 66 15.44 -31.57 19.68
N ASN A 67 16.57 -32.00 20.22
CA ASN A 67 16.70 -32.55 21.57
C ASN A 67 16.83 -31.48 22.68
N GLY A 68 16.65 -30.20 22.36
CA GLY A 68 16.74 -29.10 23.34
C GLY A 68 18.16 -28.73 23.74
N GLY A 69 19.18 -29.15 22.96
CA GLY A 69 20.56 -28.71 23.14
C GLY A 69 20.77 -27.22 22.87
N GLN A 70 22.01 -26.75 23.02
CA GLN A 70 22.36 -25.35 22.77
C GLN A 70 22.14 -24.96 21.31
N ALA A 71 21.36 -23.90 21.08
CA ALA A 71 21.16 -23.32 19.77
C ALA A 71 22.42 -22.64 19.25
N ARG A 72 22.55 -22.52 17.93
CA ARG A 72 23.62 -21.76 17.30
C ARG A 72 23.04 -20.67 16.41
N HIS A 73 23.53 -19.45 16.58
CA HIS A 73 23.26 -18.33 15.70
C HIS A 73 24.52 -17.89 14.96
N VAL A 74 24.37 -17.47 13.70
CA VAL A 74 25.42 -16.87 12.87
C VAL A 74 24.81 -15.79 11.99
N TYR A 75 25.43 -14.62 11.96
CA TYR A 75 25.12 -13.56 11.01
C TYR A 75 26.22 -13.44 9.94
N ILE A 76 25.82 -13.23 8.69
CA ILE A 76 26.73 -13.16 7.54
C ILE A 76 26.34 -11.98 6.66
N ALA A 77 27.28 -11.03 6.49
CA ALA A 77 27.19 -9.91 5.56
C ALA A 77 28.60 -9.55 5.04
N PRO A 78 28.85 -9.53 3.71
CA PRO A 78 27.97 -9.95 2.63
C PRO A 78 27.75 -11.48 2.64
N VAL A 79 26.60 -11.93 2.13
CA VAL A 79 26.29 -13.37 2.08
C VAL A 79 27.30 -14.15 1.24
N ARG A 80 27.78 -15.25 1.82
CA ARG A 80 28.70 -16.21 1.21
C ARG A 80 28.38 -17.62 1.70
N PRO A 81 28.80 -18.69 0.98
CA PRO A 81 28.75 -20.03 1.53
C PRO A 81 29.46 -20.09 2.90
N VAL A 82 28.88 -20.84 3.83
CA VAL A 82 29.39 -20.94 5.20
C VAL A 82 29.54 -22.40 5.61
N VAL A 83 30.57 -22.70 6.40
CA VAL A 83 30.78 -24.01 7.01
C VAL A 83 30.70 -23.86 8.52
N LEU A 84 29.79 -24.58 9.16
CA LEU A 84 29.60 -24.58 10.61
C LEU A 84 29.95 -25.92 11.22
N GLU A 85 30.67 -25.92 12.33
CA GLU A 85 30.97 -27.14 13.09
C GLU A 85 29.88 -27.46 14.12
N LEU A 86 29.06 -28.49 13.88
CA LEU A 86 27.93 -28.85 14.73
C LEU A 86 28.06 -30.26 15.30
N PRO A 87 27.62 -30.51 16.54
CA PRO A 87 27.46 -31.88 17.03
C PRO A 87 26.54 -32.72 16.14
N LYS A 88 26.72 -34.03 16.15
CA LYS A 88 25.76 -34.94 15.51
C LYS A 88 24.40 -34.80 16.17
N GLY A 89 23.36 -34.67 15.36
CA GLY A 89 22.00 -34.46 15.85
C GLY A 89 21.07 -33.98 14.75
N ASP A 90 19.80 -33.82 15.12
CA ASP A 90 18.78 -33.25 14.27
C ASP A 90 18.50 -31.82 14.72
N TYR A 91 18.36 -30.92 13.75
CA TYR A 91 18.23 -29.48 13.94
C TYR A 91 17.07 -28.93 13.11
N THR A 92 16.46 -27.87 13.62
CA THR A 92 15.62 -26.98 12.80
C THR A 92 16.44 -25.74 12.45
N LEU A 93 16.70 -25.55 11.15
CA LEU A 93 17.33 -24.36 10.61
C LEU A 93 16.25 -23.31 10.29
N TYR A 94 16.44 -22.10 10.79
CA TYR A 94 15.77 -20.90 10.34
C TYR A 94 16.80 -19.96 9.71
N ALA A 95 16.52 -19.53 8.49
CA ALA A 95 17.30 -18.53 7.78
C ALA A 95 16.42 -17.30 7.55
N ILE A 96 16.94 -16.12 7.87
CA ILE A 96 16.28 -14.83 7.67
C ILE A 96 17.26 -13.95 6.89
N ALA A 97 16.92 -13.63 5.65
CA ALA A 97 17.74 -12.80 4.79
C ALA A 97 17.22 -11.36 4.71
N ASN A 98 18.14 -10.43 4.47
CA ASN A 98 17.87 -9.02 4.22
C ASN A 98 17.11 -8.33 5.35
N LEU A 99 17.48 -8.67 6.60
CA LEU A 99 16.95 -8.00 7.78
C LEU A 99 17.65 -6.64 7.98
N GLY A 100 18.82 -6.46 7.37
CA GLY A 100 19.63 -5.25 7.42
C GLY A 100 20.53 -5.13 8.66
N HIS A 101 20.48 -6.11 9.57
CA HIS A 101 21.28 -6.14 10.79
C HIS A 101 21.38 -7.56 11.37
N ASP A 102 22.36 -7.73 12.27
CA ASP A 102 22.47 -8.91 13.11
C ASP A 102 21.39 -8.90 14.20
N ALA A 103 20.51 -9.90 14.19
CA ALA A 103 19.45 -10.06 15.18
C ALA A 103 19.95 -10.74 16.47
N GLY A 104 21.18 -11.24 16.51
CA GLY A 104 21.80 -11.89 17.66
C GLY A 104 21.14 -13.21 18.08
N GLU A 105 21.60 -13.78 19.19
CA GLU A 105 21.01 -15.01 19.73
C GLU A 105 19.55 -14.78 20.18
N ARG A 106 18.65 -15.69 19.79
CA ARG A 106 17.22 -15.61 20.08
C ARG A 106 16.64 -16.99 20.37
N THR A 107 15.53 -17.03 21.09
CA THR A 107 14.77 -18.27 21.31
C THR A 107 14.11 -18.72 20.02
N GLN A 108 13.82 -20.02 19.90
CA GLN A 108 13.13 -20.55 18.73
C GLN A 108 11.74 -19.90 18.56
N ASP A 109 11.03 -19.67 19.65
CA ASP A 109 9.70 -19.04 19.61
C ASP A 109 9.77 -17.60 19.11
N PHE A 110 10.79 -16.83 19.51
CA PHE A 110 11.02 -15.49 18.98
C PHE A 110 11.29 -15.51 17.48
N VAL A 111 12.15 -16.44 17.01
CA VAL A 111 12.47 -16.56 15.58
C VAL A 111 11.22 -16.93 14.78
N ARG A 112 10.39 -17.85 15.29
CA ARG A 112 9.14 -18.28 14.64
C ARG A 112 8.10 -17.17 14.55
N SER A 113 8.02 -16.30 15.56
CA SER A 113 7.07 -15.18 15.60
C SER A 113 7.57 -13.92 14.91
N LEU A 114 8.81 -13.92 14.41
CA LEU A 114 9.43 -12.73 13.83
C LEU A 114 8.65 -12.21 12.63
N ARG A 115 8.40 -10.90 12.64
CA ARG A 115 7.77 -10.16 11.56
C ARG A 115 8.74 -9.12 11.01
N VAL A 116 8.55 -8.77 9.74
CA VAL A 116 9.20 -7.63 9.11
C VAL A 116 8.21 -6.50 8.97
N GLU A 117 8.66 -5.29 9.25
CA GLU A 117 7.89 -4.06 9.10
C GLU A 117 8.53 -3.19 8.03
N ARG A 118 7.70 -2.73 7.09
CA ARG A 118 8.09 -1.88 5.97
C ARG A 118 6.95 -0.95 5.61
N GLU A 119 7.28 0.32 5.41
CA GLU A 119 6.38 1.23 4.70
C GLU A 119 6.16 0.69 3.28
N PRO A 120 4.91 0.57 2.80
CA PRO A 120 4.64 0.02 1.47
C PRO A 120 5.46 0.69 0.35
N ALA A 121 5.56 2.03 0.38
CA ALA A 121 6.31 2.79 -0.62
C ALA A 121 7.83 2.50 -0.62
N ALA A 122 8.38 1.95 0.47
CA ALA A 122 9.81 1.61 0.57
C ALA A 122 10.14 0.24 -0.04
N LEU A 123 9.16 -0.53 -0.50
CA LEU A 123 9.35 -1.85 -1.14
C LEU A 123 9.52 -1.74 -2.67
N ALA A 124 9.91 -0.58 -3.19
CA ALA A 124 10.04 -0.38 -4.64
C ALA A 124 11.06 -1.33 -5.28
N ASP A 125 12.12 -1.69 -4.57
CA ASP A 125 13.20 -2.54 -5.05
C ASP A 125 13.82 -3.44 -3.98
N ALA A 126 14.66 -4.36 -4.45
CA ALA A 126 15.40 -5.30 -3.61
C ALA A 126 16.57 -4.58 -2.89
N PRO A 127 17.04 -5.08 -1.74
CA PRO A 127 16.84 -6.43 -1.21
C PRO A 127 15.51 -6.64 -0.47
N PHE A 128 14.78 -7.71 -0.80
CA PHE A 128 13.54 -8.05 -0.12
C PHE A 128 13.78 -8.95 1.09
N PRO A 129 13.01 -8.80 2.20
CA PRO A 129 13.07 -9.78 3.27
C PRO A 129 12.71 -11.18 2.77
N MET A 130 13.50 -12.18 3.18
CA MET A 130 13.26 -13.57 2.79
C MET A 130 13.48 -14.49 3.98
N SER A 131 12.88 -15.67 3.93
CA SER A 131 13.02 -16.67 4.98
C SER A 131 13.06 -18.09 4.44
N ALA A 132 13.67 -19.00 5.21
CA ALA A 132 13.58 -20.44 4.97
C ALA A 132 13.57 -21.18 6.30
N GLN A 133 12.74 -22.22 6.39
CA GLN A 133 12.74 -23.18 7.48
C GLN A 133 13.05 -24.57 6.91
N GLN A 134 14.01 -25.27 7.51
CA GLN A 134 14.43 -26.58 7.03
C GLN A 134 14.84 -27.50 8.18
N ALA A 135 14.41 -28.75 8.14
CA ALA A 135 14.95 -29.80 9.01
C ALA A 135 16.34 -30.22 8.49
N VAL A 136 17.32 -30.31 9.39
CA VAL A 136 18.72 -30.64 9.06
C VAL A 136 19.20 -31.76 9.97
N THR A 137 19.69 -32.83 9.37
CA THR A 137 20.26 -33.98 10.08
C THR A 137 21.76 -34.02 9.87
N VAL A 138 22.51 -33.89 10.97
CA VAL A 138 23.97 -33.95 10.99
C VAL A 138 24.39 -35.33 11.54
N ARG A 139 25.00 -36.16 10.70
CA ARG A 139 25.54 -37.49 11.08
C ARG A 139 27.03 -37.63 10.72
N GLY A 140 27.46 -36.90 9.70
CA GLY A 140 28.81 -36.73 9.19
C GLY A 140 28.95 -35.32 8.62
N ASP A 141 30.04 -35.05 7.90
CA ASP A 141 30.16 -33.84 7.09
C ASP A 141 29.05 -33.81 6.03
N THR A 142 28.30 -32.71 5.98
CA THR A 142 27.09 -32.57 5.16
C THR A 142 27.09 -31.22 4.46
N GLN A 143 26.57 -31.18 3.23
CA GLN A 143 26.28 -29.94 2.50
C GLN A 143 24.77 -29.81 2.24
N ILE A 144 24.21 -28.63 2.50
CA ILE A 144 22.81 -28.32 2.20
C ILE A 144 22.68 -27.03 1.39
N ALA A 145 21.57 -26.93 0.66
CA ALA A 145 21.18 -25.71 -0.04
C ALA A 145 19.89 -25.17 0.57
N VAL A 146 19.96 -23.93 1.06
CA VAL A 146 18.87 -23.21 1.73
C VAL A 146 18.13 -22.40 0.67
N SER A 147 16.90 -22.82 0.37
CA SER A 147 16.02 -22.13 -0.57
C SER A 147 15.17 -21.09 0.17
N LEU A 148 15.48 -19.81 -0.01
CA LEU A 148 14.77 -18.69 0.59
C LEU A 148 13.50 -18.34 -0.19
N VAL A 149 12.44 -18.01 0.55
CA VAL A 149 11.15 -17.54 0.05
C VAL A 149 11.01 -16.07 0.42
N ARG A 150 10.74 -15.22 -0.57
CA ARG A 150 10.50 -13.79 -0.34
C ARG A 150 9.24 -13.58 0.50
N ALA A 151 9.25 -12.58 1.37
CA ALA A 151 8.05 -12.13 2.09
C ALA A 151 7.11 -11.27 1.24
N VAL A 152 7.56 -10.85 0.05
CA VAL A 152 6.80 -10.00 -0.88
C VAL A 152 6.20 -10.79 -2.04
N ALA A 153 5.08 -10.28 -2.58
CA ALA A 153 4.56 -10.58 -3.91
C ALA A 153 5.03 -9.53 -4.93
N LYS A 154 5.12 -9.91 -6.20
CA LYS A 154 5.31 -9.01 -7.33
C LYS A 154 3.99 -8.83 -8.06
N VAL A 155 3.57 -7.60 -8.31
CA VAL A 155 2.38 -7.27 -9.09
C VAL A 155 2.83 -6.51 -10.35
N ASN A 156 2.66 -7.13 -11.51
CA ASN A 156 2.76 -6.46 -12.79
C ASN A 156 1.36 -6.01 -13.18
N PHE A 157 1.15 -4.70 -13.23
CA PHE A 157 -0.14 -4.10 -13.51
C PHE A 157 -0.08 -3.27 -14.78
N SER A 158 -1.06 -3.47 -15.66
CA SER A 158 -1.28 -2.66 -16.85
C SER A 158 -2.74 -2.25 -16.97
N TYR A 159 -3.00 -1.11 -17.59
CA TYR A 159 -4.32 -0.80 -18.13
C TYR A 159 -4.24 -0.29 -19.57
N THR A 160 -5.35 -0.44 -20.29
CA THR A 160 -5.65 0.25 -21.55
C THR A 160 -7.03 0.87 -21.51
N VAL A 161 -7.22 2.02 -22.16
CA VAL A 161 -8.51 2.69 -22.34
C VAL A 161 -9.02 2.42 -23.75
N ALA A 162 -10.28 2.01 -23.88
CA ALA A 162 -10.91 1.81 -25.19
C ALA A 162 -10.90 3.12 -26.01
N ALA A 163 -10.57 3.02 -27.31
CA ALA A 163 -10.35 4.17 -28.17
C ALA A 163 -11.52 5.15 -28.22
N ASP A 164 -12.76 4.66 -28.19
CA ASP A 164 -13.95 5.53 -28.18
C ASP A 164 -14.14 6.25 -26.84
N PHE A 165 -13.83 5.58 -25.73
CA PHE A 165 -13.98 6.18 -24.41
C PHE A 165 -12.84 7.16 -24.08
N ALA A 166 -11.64 6.92 -24.63
CA ALA A 166 -10.48 7.81 -24.49
C ALA A 166 -10.71 9.23 -25.02
N LYS A 167 -11.80 9.47 -25.78
CA LYS A 167 -12.18 10.79 -26.30
C LYS A 167 -12.73 11.72 -25.21
N SER A 168 -13.37 11.17 -24.18
CA SER A 168 -13.96 11.94 -23.09
C SER A 168 -13.40 11.59 -21.70
N PHE A 169 -12.68 10.48 -21.58
CA PHE A 169 -12.11 10.01 -20.33
C PHE A 169 -10.61 10.28 -20.22
N HIS A 170 -10.21 10.82 -19.07
CA HIS A 170 -8.82 11.00 -18.69
C HIS A 170 -8.56 10.31 -17.35
N VAL A 171 -7.61 9.38 -17.35
CA VAL A 171 -7.04 8.88 -16.09
C VAL A 171 -6.31 10.05 -15.42
N LYS A 172 -6.38 10.08 -14.10
CA LYS A 172 -5.65 11.03 -13.25
C LYS A 172 -4.56 10.28 -12.50
N SER A 173 -4.90 9.18 -11.84
CA SER A 173 -3.92 8.43 -11.04
C SER A 173 -4.20 6.94 -10.93
N VAL A 174 -3.14 6.20 -10.63
CA VAL A 174 -3.17 4.79 -10.20
C VAL A 174 -2.61 4.69 -8.80
N GLN A 175 -3.27 3.93 -7.94
CA GLN A 175 -2.85 3.78 -6.54
C GLN A 175 -3.07 2.35 -6.04
N PHE A 176 -2.10 1.80 -5.34
CA PHE A 176 -2.30 0.58 -4.54
C PHE A 176 -2.77 0.98 -3.15
N ARG A 177 -3.89 0.41 -2.72
CA ARG A 177 -4.56 0.74 -1.47
C ARG A 177 -4.64 -0.46 -0.54
N SER A 178 -4.71 -0.19 0.76
CA SER A 178 -4.65 -1.21 1.81
C SER A 178 -3.43 -2.14 1.67
N ALA A 179 -2.26 -1.57 1.38
CA ALA A 179 -1.02 -2.35 1.31
C ALA A 179 -0.50 -2.67 2.73
N PRO A 180 -0.16 -3.93 3.06
CA PRO A 180 0.27 -4.32 4.40
C PRO A 180 1.60 -3.70 4.80
N ARG A 181 1.68 -3.29 6.07
CA ARG A 181 2.89 -2.73 6.70
C ARG A 181 3.78 -3.77 7.37
N SER A 182 3.26 -4.98 7.62
CA SER A 182 4.05 -6.08 8.20
C SER A 182 3.74 -7.44 7.60
N ALA A 183 4.70 -8.36 7.66
CA ALA A 183 4.51 -9.78 7.39
C ALA A 183 5.35 -10.66 8.32
N ALA A 184 4.77 -11.77 8.79
CA ALA A 184 5.47 -12.84 9.47
C ALA A 184 6.42 -13.57 8.51
N LEU A 185 7.61 -13.93 8.96
CA LEU A 185 8.59 -14.63 8.14
C LEU A 185 8.35 -16.13 8.06
N PHE A 186 7.75 -16.74 9.08
CA PHE A 186 7.56 -18.20 9.18
C PHE A 186 6.10 -18.62 9.37
N ASP A 187 5.17 -17.70 9.17
CA ASP A 187 3.74 -17.96 9.20
C ASP A 187 3.02 -17.08 8.16
N PHE A 188 1.75 -17.35 7.89
CA PHE A 188 0.95 -16.50 7.01
C PHE A 188 0.69 -15.11 7.64
N SER A 189 0.46 -14.13 6.80
CA SER A 189 0.18 -12.75 7.23
C SER A 189 -1.14 -12.25 6.69
N ARG A 190 -1.87 -11.51 7.52
CA ARG A 190 -3.07 -10.75 7.16
C ARG A 190 -3.07 -9.44 7.96
N ALA A 191 -3.66 -8.40 7.41
CA ALA A 191 -3.88 -7.16 8.15
C ALA A 191 -5.13 -7.25 9.02
N GLU A 192 -5.02 -6.83 10.29
CA GLU A 192 -6.11 -6.93 11.29
C GLU A 192 -6.61 -5.57 11.80
N SER A 193 -6.02 -4.46 11.32
CA SER A 193 -6.46 -3.10 11.66
C SER A 193 -6.09 -2.10 10.57
N SER A 194 -6.66 -0.89 10.64
CA SER A 194 -6.33 0.20 9.71
C SER A 194 -4.88 0.66 9.81
N GLU A 195 -4.25 0.56 10.98
CA GLU A 195 -2.84 0.90 11.20
C GLU A 195 -1.89 -0.15 10.61
N ALA A 196 -2.40 -1.38 10.35
CA ALA A 196 -1.62 -2.46 9.74
C ALA A 196 -1.49 -2.31 8.21
N VAL A 197 -2.19 -1.35 7.61
CA VAL A 197 -2.13 -1.05 6.18
C VAL A 197 -1.85 0.42 5.90
N ALA A 198 -1.44 0.72 4.67
CA ALA A 198 -1.45 2.08 4.14
C ALA A 198 -1.65 2.08 2.63
N ASP A 199 -2.15 3.19 2.12
CA ASP A 199 -2.19 3.46 0.70
C ASP A 199 -0.79 3.90 0.23
N MET A 200 -0.35 3.37 -0.91
CA MET A 200 0.84 3.87 -1.59
C MET A 200 0.58 5.28 -2.15
N PRO A 201 1.61 6.09 -2.38
CA PRO A 201 1.45 7.36 -3.08
C PRO A 201 0.77 7.15 -4.44
N PRO A 202 -0.19 8.01 -4.84
CA PRO A 202 -0.79 7.94 -6.16
C PRO A 202 0.27 8.23 -7.23
N VAL A 203 0.23 7.46 -8.32
CA VAL A 203 1.05 7.69 -9.50
C VAL A 203 0.19 8.40 -10.54
N GLU A 204 0.52 9.65 -10.85
CA GLU A 204 -0.15 10.42 -11.88
C GLU A 204 0.00 9.74 -13.25
N ALA A 205 -1.11 9.57 -13.95
CA ALA A 205 -1.14 8.92 -15.25
C ALA A 205 -2.23 9.55 -16.11
N SER A 206 -1.84 10.21 -17.20
CA SER A 206 -2.77 10.86 -18.15
C SER A 206 -2.89 10.12 -19.48
N ALA A 207 -2.19 8.99 -19.63
CA ALA A 207 -2.12 8.23 -20.86
C ALA A 207 -3.30 7.26 -21.00
N THR A 208 -3.59 6.85 -22.23
CA THR A 208 -4.59 5.81 -22.53
C THR A 208 -4.08 4.40 -22.29
N ALA A 209 -2.80 4.26 -21.92
CA ALA A 209 -2.19 3.01 -21.50
C ALA A 209 -1.13 3.28 -20.42
N TYR A 210 -0.98 2.33 -19.50
CA TYR A 210 -0.03 2.39 -18.41
C TYR A 210 0.44 0.98 -18.07
N ALA A 211 1.69 0.85 -17.62
CA ALA A 211 2.23 -0.40 -17.09
C ALA A 211 3.26 -0.10 -16.00
N ALA A 212 3.19 -0.85 -14.90
CA ALA A 212 4.16 -0.76 -13.81
C ALA A 212 4.31 -2.09 -13.07
N THR A 213 5.42 -2.23 -12.37
CA THR A 213 5.65 -3.31 -11.41
C THR A 213 5.64 -2.72 -10.00
N CYS A 214 4.95 -3.40 -9.09
CA CYS A 214 4.87 -3.07 -7.68
C CYS A 214 5.22 -4.31 -6.84
N TYR A 215 5.76 -4.12 -5.64
CA TYR A 215 5.97 -5.19 -4.67
C TYR A 215 5.21 -4.91 -3.38
N LEU A 216 4.59 -5.94 -2.83
CA LEU A 216 3.73 -5.85 -1.65
C LEU A 216 4.12 -6.96 -0.67
N LEU A 217 4.12 -6.69 0.63
CA LEU A 217 4.17 -7.79 1.62
C LEU A 217 2.92 -8.67 1.50
N GLU A 218 2.99 -9.87 2.07
CA GLU A 218 1.85 -10.80 2.09
C GLU A 218 0.64 -10.23 2.85
N ASN A 219 -0.55 -10.37 2.27
CA ASN A 219 -1.83 -10.05 2.91
C ASN A 219 -2.89 -11.08 2.51
N ARG A 220 -3.14 -12.08 3.36
CA ARG A 220 -4.07 -13.17 3.12
C ARG A 220 -5.41 -12.91 3.82
N GLN A 221 -6.29 -12.13 3.18
CA GLN A 221 -7.61 -11.80 3.72
C GLN A 221 -8.69 -12.87 3.53
N GLY A 222 -8.34 -14.00 2.93
CA GLY A 222 -9.21 -15.15 2.77
C GLY A 222 -10.06 -15.12 1.51
N GLU A 223 -11.07 -15.98 1.50
CA GLU A 223 -12.01 -16.12 0.40
C GLU A 223 -13.43 -15.78 0.86
N VAL A 224 -14.21 -15.19 -0.02
CA VAL A 224 -15.62 -14.85 0.21
C VAL A 224 -16.49 -15.66 -0.75
N ALA A 225 -17.32 -16.53 -0.19
CA ALA A 225 -18.26 -17.34 -0.96
C ALA A 225 -19.37 -16.47 -1.60
N GLY A 226 -19.94 -16.96 -2.70
CA GLY A 226 -21.07 -16.28 -3.37
C GLY A 226 -20.69 -15.16 -4.35
N ILE A 227 -19.40 -14.90 -4.56
CA ILE A 227 -18.92 -14.03 -5.66
C ILE A 227 -18.90 -14.86 -6.94
N GLY A 228 -19.98 -14.81 -7.71
CA GLY A 228 -20.17 -15.62 -8.91
C GLY A 228 -19.50 -15.06 -10.16
N SER A 229 -19.11 -13.78 -10.14
CA SER A 229 -18.45 -13.12 -11.26
C SER A 229 -17.52 -12.01 -10.79
N GLN A 230 -16.60 -11.57 -11.67
CA GLN A 230 -15.62 -10.54 -11.31
C GLN A 230 -16.23 -9.17 -11.01
N GLN A 231 -17.40 -8.86 -11.58
CA GLN A 231 -18.12 -7.61 -11.34
C GLN A 231 -18.62 -7.49 -9.90
N GLN A 232 -18.70 -8.63 -9.20
CA GLN A 232 -19.11 -8.75 -7.81
C GLN A 232 -17.93 -8.80 -6.84
N LYS A 233 -16.68 -8.77 -7.33
CA LYS A 233 -15.49 -8.67 -6.48
C LYS A 233 -15.21 -7.21 -6.18
N ASP A 234 -16.14 -6.61 -5.44
CA ASP A 234 -16.23 -5.17 -5.18
C ASP A 234 -16.11 -4.83 -3.68
N GLN A 235 -16.19 -3.54 -3.36
CA GLN A 235 -15.96 -3.02 -2.01
C GLN A 235 -16.97 -3.54 -0.99
N THR A 236 -18.22 -3.83 -1.39
CA THR A 236 -19.25 -4.32 -0.45
C THR A 236 -19.07 -5.78 -0.05
N ARG A 237 -18.23 -6.52 -0.78
CA ARG A 237 -17.96 -7.94 -0.53
C ARG A 237 -16.52 -8.22 -0.13
N ALA A 238 -15.62 -7.26 -0.32
CA ALA A 238 -14.23 -7.39 0.06
C ALA A 238 -14.11 -7.45 1.60
N PRO A 239 -13.31 -8.39 2.14
CA PRO A 239 -12.93 -8.32 3.55
C PRO A 239 -12.21 -7.00 3.87
N GLU A 240 -12.33 -6.55 5.13
CA GLU A 240 -11.62 -5.36 5.59
C GLU A 240 -10.11 -5.47 5.29
N HIS A 241 -9.51 -4.35 4.89
CA HIS A 241 -8.08 -4.23 4.57
C HIS A 241 -7.59 -5.16 3.43
N ALA A 242 -8.48 -5.71 2.60
CA ALA A 242 -8.07 -6.38 1.37
C ALA A 242 -7.36 -5.40 0.43
N THR A 243 -6.22 -5.81 -0.11
CA THR A 243 -5.38 -4.98 -0.98
C THR A 243 -6.01 -4.86 -2.37
N TYR A 244 -6.04 -3.64 -2.92
CA TYR A 244 -6.63 -3.38 -4.23
C TYR A 244 -5.90 -2.27 -4.99
N ILE A 245 -6.15 -2.22 -6.29
CA ILE A 245 -5.69 -1.15 -7.17
C ILE A 245 -6.88 -0.21 -7.42
N ALA A 246 -6.68 1.09 -7.21
CA ALA A 246 -7.60 2.15 -7.58
C ALA A 246 -7.06 2.89 -8.82
N ILE A 247 -7.88 2.99 -9.87
CA ILE A 247 -7.60 3.83 -11.04
C ILE A 247 -8.63 4.95 -11.01
N ALA A 248 -8.17 6.16 -10.73
CA ALA A 248 -9.02 7.34 -10.65
C ALA A 248 -8.94 8.13 -11.94
N GLY A 249 -10.07 8.62 -12.43
CA GLY A 249 -10.13 9.48 -13.61
C GLY A 249 -11.39 10.33 -13.66
N GLU A 250 -11.54 11.06 -14.76
CA GLU A 250 -12.68 11.93 -15.01
C GLU A 250 -13.16 11.73 -16.43
N ALA A 251 -14.47 11.64 -16.62
CA ALA A 251 -15.12 11.65 -17.92
C ALA A 251 -16.28 12.65 -17.92
N ASP A 252 -16.25 13.61 -18.84
CA ASP A 252 -17.31 14.62 -19.02
C ASP A 252 -17.73 15.31 -17.71
N GLY A 253 -16.75 15.65 -16.85
CA GLY A 253 -16.99 16.31 -15.56
C GLY A 253 -17.52 15.39 -14.46
N THR A 254 -17.60 14.08 -14.70
CA THR A 254 -17.92 13.02 -13.72
C THR A 254 -16.64 12.34 -13.27
N GLN A 255 -16.40 12.30 -11.96
CA GLN A 255 -15.32 11.52 -11.39
C GLN A 255 -15.67 10.03 -11.48
N VAL A 256 -14.69 9.18 -11.81
CA VAL A 256 -14.82 7.73 -11.80
C VAL A 256 -13.61 7.08 -11.14
N VAL A 257 -13.86 6.01 -10.39
CA VAL A 257 -12.83 5.16 -9.80
C VAL A 257 -13.10 3.70 -10.14
N TYR A 258 -12.10 3.05 -10.73
CA TYR A 258 -12.08 1.60 -10.98
C TYR A 258 -11.30 0.91 -9.88
N ARG A 259 -11.91 -0.05 -9.18
CA ARG A 259 -11.30 -0.82 -8.08
C ARG A 259 -11.06 -2.27 -8.51
N ILE A 260 -9.82 -2.73 -8.37
CA ILE A 260 -9.44 -4.11 -8.68
C ILE A 260 -8.85 -4.75 -7.43
N TYR A 261 -9.65 -5.55 -6.72
CA TYR A 261 -9.19 -6.30 -5.56
C TYR A 261 -8.26 -7.43 -5.98
N LEU A 262 -7.07 -7.47 -5.36
CA LEU A 262 -6.07 -8.51 -5.60
C LEU A 262 -6.52 -9.86 -5.04
N GLY A 263 -5.91 -10.93 -5.52
CA GLY A 263 -6.19 -12.29 -5.07
C GLY A 263 -5.74 -13.34 -6.07
N GLU A 264 -5.89 -14.60 -5.70
CA GLU A 264 -5.56 -15.77 -6.53
C GLU A 264 -6.54 -15.97 -7.70
N ASN A 265 -7.71 -15.33 -7.64
CA ASN A 265 -8.68 -15.35 -8.72
C ASN A 265 -9.45 -14.03 -8.82
N ASN A 266 -10.25 -13.91 -9.88
CA ASN A 266 -11.05 -12.72 -10.15
C ASN A 266 -12.41 -12.72 -9.43
N THR A 267 -12.69 -13.68 -8.56
CA THR A 267 -14.00 -13.85 -7.91
C THR A 267 -13.89 -13.91 -6.39
N THR A 268 -13.64 -15.08 -5.82
CA THR A 268 -13.80 -15.34 -4.39
C THR A 268 -12.58 -14.97 -3.54
N ASP A 269 -11.37 -14.99 -4.10
CA ASP A 269 -10.13 -14.94 -3.32
C ASP A 269 -9.57 -13.51 -3.19
N PHE A 270 -9.21 -13.10 -1.97
CA PHE A 270 -8.60 -11.80 -1.64
C PHE A 270 -7.18 -11.94 -1.05
N ASN A 271 -6.52 -13.06 -1.31
CA ASN A 271 -5.20 -13.37 -0.78
C ASN A 271 -4.08 -12.89 -1.71
N VAL A 272 -3.26 -11.96 -1.21
CA VAL A 272 -1.96 -11.63 -1.80
C VAL A 272 -0.90 -12.50 -1.11
N GLY A 273 -0.53 -13.61 -1.73
CA GLY A 273 0.44 -14.56 -1.20
C GLY A 273 1.89 -14.15 -1.48
N ARG A 274 2.80 -14.42 -0.54
CA ARG A 274 4.23 -14.14 -0.71
C ARG A 274 4.86 -14.95 -1.84
N ASN A 275 5.95 -14.43 -2.41
CA ASN A 275 6.77 -15.06 -3.44
C ASN A 275 5.96 -15.51 -4.67
N ARG A 276 4.94 -14.73 -5.02
CA ARG A 276 4.06 -14.92 -6.19
C ARG A 276 4.17 -13.75 -7.15
N VAL A 277 3.73 -13.98 -8.38
CA VAL A 277 3.63 -12.95 -9.41
C VAL A 277 2.19 -12.86 -9.88
N TYR A 278 1.61 -11.68 -9.70
CA TYR A 278 0.29 -11.33 -10.21
C TYR A 278 0.46 -10.50 -11.47
N ASN A 279 -0.08 -10.97 -12.59
CA ASN A 279 -0.14 -10.20 -13.84
C ASN A 279 -1.57 -9.75 -14.04
N ILE A 280 -1.79 -8.43 -14.01
CA ILE A 280 -3.12 -7.82 -14.01
C ILE A 280 -3.21 -6.88 -15.19
N ASP A 281 -3.99 -7.28 -16.18
CA ASP A 281 -4.24 -6.52 -17.40
C ASP A 281 -5.67 -6.00 -17.41
N ALA A 282 -5.84 -4.72 -17.10
CA ALA A 282 -7.13 -4.05 -17.08
C ALA A 282 -7.46 -3.43 -18.45
N ARG A 283 -8.73 -3.52 -18.85
CA ARG A 283 -9.26 -2.81 -20.02
C ARG A 283 -10.43 -1.94 -19.59
N ILE A 284 -10.23 -0.63 -19.61
CA ILE A 284 -11.22 0.37 -19.24
C ILE A 284 -12.10 0.64 -20.45
N LEU A 285 -13.38 0.31 -20.33
CA LEU A 285 -14.35 0.36 -21.42
C LEU A 285 -15.35 1.53 -21.32
N GLY A 286 -15.52 2.09 -20.12
CA GLY A 286 -16.53 3.12 -19.86
C GLY A 286 -16.88 3.23 -18.37
N LEU A 287 -18.00 3.90 -18.08
CA LEU A 287 -18.49 4.22 -16.73
C LEU A 287 -19.59 3.26 -16.24
N ASN A 288 -19.52 1.97 -16.58
CA ASN A 288 -20.62 1.04 -16.29
C ASN A 288 -20.74 0.71 -14.80
N THR A 289 -21.65 1.38 -14.09
CA THR A 289 -21.94 1.16 -12.67
C THR A 289 -22.71 -0.13 -12.37
N VAL A 290 -23.13 -0.91 -13.39
CA VAL A 290 -23.58 -2.30 -13.18
C VAL A 290 -22.40 -3.20 -12.77
N ASP A 291 -21.17 -2.82 -13.16
CA ASP A 291 -19.94 -3.40 -12.59
C ASP A 291 -19.60 -2.64 -11.30
N TRP A 292 -19.77 -3.28 -10.14
CA TRP A 292 -19.64 -2.62 -8.83
C TRP A 292 -18.20 -2.26 -8.46
N ARG A 293 -17.24 -2.69 -9.30
CA ARG A 293 -15.86 -2.20 -9.25
C ARG A 293 -15.74 -0.76 -9.75
N VAL A 294 -16.75 -0.25 -10.46
CA VAL A 294 -16.79 1.11 -11.00
C VAL A 294 -17.66 1.96 -10.08
N SER A 295 -17.06 2.99 -9.49
CA SER A 295 -17.78 4.03 -8.75
C SER A 295 -17.71 5.36 -9.47
N THR A 296 -18.76 6.16 -9.34
CA THR A 296 -18.83 7.48 -9.97
C THR A 296 -19.33 8.53 -8.98
N ALA A 297 -18.83 9.75 -9.13
CA ALA A 297 -19.37 10.93 -8.47
C ALA A 297 -19.64 12.00 -9.53
N GLU A 298 -20.90 12.39 -9.66
CA GLU A 298 -21.33 13.42 -10.61
C GLU A 298 -21.72 14.68 -9.84
N LEU A 299 -21.15 15.81 -10.25
CA LEU A 299 -21.42 17.12 -9.68
C LEU A 299 -22.15 18.00 -10.71
N THR A 300 -23.35 18.45 -10.37
CA THR A 300 -24.13 19.38 -11.20
C THR A 300 -24.50 20.61 -10.39
N VAL A 301 -24.61 21.75 -11.07
CA VAL A 301 -24.98 23.02 -10.45
C VAL A 301 -25.88 23.79 -11.41
N THR A 302 -26.95 24.39 -10.90
CA THR A 302 -27.79 25.28 -11.72
C THR A 302 -27.08 26.63 -11.92
N PRO A 303 -26.98 27.17 -13.14
CA PRO A 303 -26.35 28.47 -13.34
C PRO A 303 -27.08 29.58 -12.58
N PHE A 304 -26.34 30.59 -12.10
CA PHE A 304 -26.98 31.82 -11.62
C PHE A 304 -27.74 32.53 -12.75
N ALA A 305 -28.72 33.35 -12.37
CA ALA A 305 -29.24 34.36 -13.28
C ALA A 305 -28.11 35.33 -13.67
N GLU A 306 -28.18 35.88 -14.88
CA GLU A 306 -27.10 36.73 -15.41
C GLU A 306 -26.87 38.00 -14.60
N ASN A 307 -27.94 38.57 -14.04
CA ASN A 307 -27.89 39.84 -13.32
C ASN A 307 -28.75 39.82 -12.05
N HIS A 308 -28.27 40.50 -11.01
CA HIS A 308 -29.00 40.74 -9.76
C HIS A 308 -28.90 42.21 -9.33
N ALA A 309 -29.87 42.68 -8.55
CA ALA A 309 -29.75 43.99 -7.90
C ALA A 309 -28.80 43.91 -6.69
N PRO A 310 -28.02 44.96 -6.38
CA PRO A 310 -27.24 45.02 -5.15
C PRO A 310 -28.11 44.78 -3.92
N GLY A 311 -27.68 43.85 -3.06
CA GLY A 311 -28.42 43.41 -1.88
C GLY A 311 -29.47 42.32 -2.14
N GLU A 312 -29.68 41.88 -3.38
CA GLU A 312 -30.49 40.69 -3.70
C GLU A 312 -29.65 39.41 -3.56
N PRO A 313 -30.19 38.29 -3.07
CA PRO A 313 -29.47 37.01 -3.11
C PRO A 313 -29.49 36.40 -4.52
N ALA A 314 -28.32 36.08 -5.05
CA ALA A 314 -28.16 35.15 -6.17
C ALA A 314 -28.21 33.72 -5.63
N THR A 315 -29.14 32.88 -6.09
CA THR A 315 -29.33 31.52 -5.58
C THR A 315 -29.10 30.46 -6.66
N THR A 316 -28.61 29.31 -6.25
CA THR A 316 -28.36 28.13 -7.09
C THR A 316 -28.45 26.87 -6.23
N GLU A 317 -28.68 25.74 -6.88
CA GLU A 317 -28.64 24.41 -6.28
C GLU A 317 -27.43 23.65 -6.83
N LEU A 318 -26.60 23.14 -5.93
CA LEU A 318 -25.58 22.15 -6.24
C LEU A 318 -26.14 20.77 -5.93
N ARG A 319 -25.93 19.81 -6.81
CA ARG A 319 -26.32 18.41 -6.62
C ARG A 319 -25.12 17.50 -6.85
N LEU A 320 -24.85 16.65 -5.87
CA LEU A 320 -23.85 15.59 -5.94
C LEU A 320 -24.55 14.23 -5.93
N THR A 321 -24.22 13.36 -6.89
CA THR A 321 -24.68 11.97 -6.94
C THR A 321 -23.48 11.03 -6.91
N SER A 322 -23.36 10.23 -5.83
CA SER A 322 -22.34 9.20 -5.63
C SER A 322 -22.94 7.81 -5.83
N THR A 323 -22.28 6.97 -6.63
CA THR A 323 -22.71 5.61 -6.95
C THR A 323 -21.58 4.61 -6.70
N ASN A 324 -21.89 3.47 -6.05
CA ASN A 324 -20.96 2.36 -5.76
C ASN A 324 -19.71 2.73 -4.93
N ASP A 325 -19.79 3.74 -4.06
CA ASP A 325 -18.73 4.14 -3.13
C ASP A 325 -19.27 4.38 -1.69
N PRO A 326 -19.77 3.33 -1.02
CA PRO A 326 -20.49 3.46 0.25
C PRO A 326 -19.65 3.96 1.42
N GLU A 327 -18.32 3.88 1.33
CA GLU A 327 -17.40 4.31 2.38
C GLU A 327 -16.76 5.68 2.10
N ASN A 328 -17.08 6.33 0.99
CA ASN A 328 -16.50 7.63 0.66
C ASN A 328 -17.14 8.76 1.47
N VAL A 329 -16.42 9.87 1.59
CA VAL A 329 -16.92 11.09 2.20
C VAL A 329 -16.54 12.25 1.29
N TYR A 330 -17.49 13.12 1.03
CA TYR A 330 -17.32 14.28 0.17
C TYR A 330 -17.44 15.56 0.98
N TYR A 331 -16.50 16.45 0.78
CA TYR A 331 -16.47 17.78 1.40
C TYR A 331 -16.62 18.83 0.31
N MET A 332 -17.48 19.81 0.51
CA MET A 332 -17.64 20.95 -0.39
C MET A 332 -17.00 22.20 0.20
N SER A 333 -16.37 22.99 -0.65
CA SER A 333 -15.88 24.33 -0.33
C SER A 333 -16.29 25.30 -1.44
N CYS A 334 -16.44 26.57 -1.09
CA CYS A 334 -16.74 27.65 -2.02
C CYS A 334 -15.69 28.75 -1.91
N HIS A 335 -15.04 29.08 -3.01
CA HIS A 335 -14.12 30.20 -3.14
C HIS A 335 -14.78 31.36 -3.89
N ILE A 336 -14.57 32.58 -3.40
CA ILE A 336 -14.97 33.81 -4.09
C ILE A 336 -13.75 34.28 -4.87
N ASP A 337 -13.70 33.92 -6.16
CA ASP A 337 -12.61 34.34 -7.06
C ASP A 337 -12.81 35.80 -7.53
N ALA A 338 -14.07 36.29 -7.56
CA ALA A 338 -14.42 37.69 -7.77
C ALA A 338 -15.72 38.06 -7.03
N GLY A 339 -15.79 39.30 -6.54
CA GLY A 339 -16.89 39.82 -5.71
C GLY A 339 -16.46 40.05 -4.25
N THR A 340 -17.30 40.75 -3.48
CA THR A 340 -17.00 41.12 -2.08
C THR A 340 -18.12 40.69 -1.12
N GLY A 341 -18.98 39.80 -1.57
CA GLY A 341 -20.17 39.36 -0.87
C GLY A 341 -19.94 38.23 0.13
N ILE A 342 -21.06 37.73 0.62
CA ILE A 342 -21.13 36.62 1.57
C ILE A 342 -21.80 35.44 0.86
N VAL A 343 -21.27 34.23 1.10
CA VAL A 343 -21.86 32.97 0.65
C VAL A 343 -22.54 32.30 1.83
N ALA A 344 -23.77 31.82 1.65
CA ALA A 344 -24.41 30.88 2.55
C ALA A 344 -24.73 29.57 1.84
N ILE A 345 -24.52 28.46 2.55
CA ILE A 345 -24.84 27.09 2.10
C ILE A 345 -25.88 26.53 3.05
N ASP A 346 -27.02 26.10 2.52
CA ASP A 346 -28.20 25.64 3.25
C ASP A 346 -28.66 26.67 4.30
N GLY A 347 -28.64 27.95 3.92
CA GLY A 347 -29.01 29.07 4.77
C GLY A 347 -27.99 29.47 5.85
N VAL A 348 -26.84 28.79 5.93
CA VAL A 348 -25.78 29.09 6.90
C VAL A 348 -24.63 29.81 6.20
N GLU A 349 -24.28 31.01 6.67
CA GLU A 349 -23.11 31.75 6.18
C GLU A 349 -21.83 30.93 6.37
N ARG A 350 -21.02 30.84 5.31
CA ARG A 350 -19.78 30.05 5.29
C ARG A 350 -18.58 30.95 5.04
N ASN A 351 -17.49 30.64 5.73
CA ASN A 351 -16.19 31.23 5.42
C ASN A 351 -15.70 30.67 4.08
N PRO A 352 -15.33 31.53 3.10
CA PRO A 352 -14.82 31.08 1.83
C PRO A 352 -13.61 30.14 1.99
N GLY A 353 -13.64 29.02 1.26
CA GLY A 353 -12.59 28.01 1.24
C GLY A 353 -12.57 27.02 2.40
N MET A 354 -13.40 27.20 3.43
CA MET A 354 -13.50 26.21 4.51
C MET A 354 -14.33 25.01 4.04
N PRO A 355 -13.80 23.77 4.08
CA PRO A 355 -14.55 22.59 3.70
C PRO A 355 -15.72 22.32 4.67
N TYR A 356 -16.85 21.90 4.12
CA TYR A 356 -18.04 21.45 4.85
C TYR A 356 -18.42 20.02 4.41
N PRO A 357 -18.83 19.12 5.32
CA PRO A 357 -19.29 17.78 4.94
C PRO A 357 -20.56 17.84 4.08
N LEU A 358 -20.51 17.31 2.86
CA LEU A 358 -21.62 17.34 1.91
C LEU A 358 -22.34 15.99 1.85
N LEU A 359 -21.61 14.88 1.69
CA LEU A 359 -22.19 13.54 1.56
C LEU A 359 -21.29 12.50 2.22
N SER A 360 -21.89 11.51 2.88
CA SER A 360 -21.23 10.28 3.33
C SER A 360 -21.85 9.08 2.63
N GLY A 361 -21.02 8.31 1.93
CA GLY A 361 -21.39 7.10 1.21
C GLY A 361 -22.09 7.33 -0.12
N ASN A 362 -23.08 6.47 -0.40
CA ASN A 362 -23.82 6.46 -1.66
C ASN A 362 -25.10 7.28 -1.58
N GLY A 363 -25.51 7.83 -2.72
CA GLY A 363 -26.79 8.51 -2.86
C GLY A 363 -26.68 9.85 -3.55
N THR A 364 -27.70 10.67 -3.38
CA THR A 364 -27.77 12.03 -3.91
C THR A 364 -27.98 12.99 -2.76
N VAL A 365 -27.24 14.11 -2.77
CA VAL A 365 -27.47 15.24 -1.89
C VAL A 365 -27.54 16.52 -2.72
N THR A 366 -28.36 17.46 -2.26
CA THR A 366 -28.43 18.82 -2.78
C THR A 366 -27.98 19.79 -1.72
N ALA A 367 -27.39 20.91 -2.15
CA ALA A 367 -27.01 22.02 -1.29
C ALA A 367 -27.47 23.34 -1.94
N ASP A 368 -28.23 24.12 -1.18
CA ASP A 368 -28.71 25.43 -1.62
C ASP A 368 -27.62 26.47 -1.37
N ILE A 369 -27.12 27.10 -2.43
CA ILE A 369 -26.07 28.10 -2.35
C ILE A 369 -26.69 29.46 -2.64
N SER A 370 -26.46 30.40 -1.73
CA SER A 370 -26.82 31.80 -1.94
C SER A 370 -25.61 32.70 -1.81
N TYR A 371 -25.54 33.72 -2.66
CA TYR A 371 -24.52 34.75 -2.63
C TYR A 371 -25.17 36.13 -2.61
N LYS A 372 -24.69 37.01 -1.73
CA LYS A 372 -25.21 38.37 -1.60
C LYS A 372 -24.07 39.37 -1.50
N GLN A 373 -24.11 40.41 -2.32
CA GLN A 373 -23.21 41.56 -2.19
C GLN A 373 -23.96 42.89 -2.25
N ALA A 374 -23.47 43.87 -1.50
CA ALA A 374 -24.12 45.19 -1.38
C ALA A 374 -23.74 46.14 -2.51
N GLU A 375 -22.59 45.93 -3.15
CA GLU A 375 -22.08 46.81 -4.20
C GLU A 375 -22.22 46.17 -5.59
N PRO A 376 -22.37 46.97 -6.65
CA PRO A 376 -22.28 46.47 -8.02
C PRO A 376 -20.93 45.85 -8.33
N GLY A 377 -20.91 44.85 -9.20
CA GLY A 377 -19.68 44.22 -9.66
C GLY A 377 -19.88 42.81 -10.16
N ASP A 378 -18.88 42.30 -10.86
CA ASP A 378 -18.83 40.92 -11.33
C ASP A 378 -18.60 39.97 -10.16
N VAL A 379 -19.23 38.80 -10.24
CA VAL A 379 -19.11 37.74 -9.25
C VAL A 379 -18.63 36.49 -9.94
N ARG A 380 -17.64 35.84 -9.33
CA ARG A 380 -17.17 34.53 -9.73
C ARG A 380 -16.97 33.67 -8.49
N LEU A 381 -17.76 32.62 -8.39
CA LEU A 381 -17.63 31.60 -7.34
C LEU A 381 -17.06 30.33 -7.96
N ARG A 382 -16.16 29.68 -7.24
CA ARG A 382 -15.66 28.35 -7.55
C ARG A 382 -16.05 27.39 -6.45
N LEU A 383 -16.87 26.42 -6.81
CA LEU A 383 -17.34 25.36 -5.95
C LEU A 383 -16.45 24.14 -6.17
N THR A 384 -15.85 23.64 -5.10
CA THR A 384 -14.97 22.46 -5.16
C THR A 384 -15.54 21.39 -4.23
N VAL A 385 -15.84 20.22 -4.78
CA VAL A 385 -16.20 19.02 -4.01
C VAL A 385 -15.03 18.06 -4.05
N THR A 386 -14.50 17.71 -2.89
CA THR A 386 -13.32 16.84 -2.74
C THR A 386 -13.69 15.59 -1.95
N ASP A 387 -13.30 14.43 -2.48
CA ASP A 387 -13.48 13.16 -1.79
C ASP A 387 -12.41 12.90 -0.72
N LYS A 388 -12.58 11.86 0.10
CA LYS A 388 -11.63 11.54 1.19
C LYS A 388 -10.23 11.13 0.69
N TYR A 389 -10.10 10.84 -0.60
CA TYR A 389 -8.85 10.47 -1.25
C TYR A 389 -8.17 11.66 -1.94
N GLY A 390 -8.75 12.86 -1.87
CA GLY A 390 -8.22 14.09 -2.44
C GLY A 390 -8.56 14.33 -3.90
N PHE A 391 -9.45 13.53 -4.51
CA PHE A 391 -9.95 13.82 -5.85
C PHE A 391 -10.98 14.96 -5.76
N SER A 392 -10.78 16.02 -6.54
CA SER A 392 -11.69 17.18 -6.57
C SER A 392 -12.44 17.31 -7.90
N MET A 393 -13.70 17.71 -7.82
CA MET A 393 -14.52 18.20 -8.93
C MET A 393 -14.82 19.68 -8.72
N GLU A 394 -14.70 20.49 -9.78
CA GLU A 394 -14.94 21.93 -9.70
C GLU A 394 -16.09 22.40 -10.58
N ARG A 395 -16.85 23.38 -10.10
CA ARG A 395 -17.86 24.12 -10.88
C ARG A 395 -17.68 25.61 -10.64
N VAL A 396 -17.73 26.38 -11.72
CA VAL A 396 -17.61 27.84 -11.67
C VAL A 396 -18.97 28.46 -11.94
N LEU A 397 -19.36 29.39 -11.08
CA LEU A 397 -20.56 30.19 -11.21
C LEU A 397 -20.20 31.64 -11.41
N THR A 398 -20.91 32.32 -12.31
CA THR A 398 -20.71 33.73 -12.60
C THR A 398 -22.05 34.46 -12.66
N THR A 399 -22.07 35.68 -12.16
CA THR A 399 -23.21 36.60 -12.29
C THR A 399 -22.71 38.03 -12.15
N VAL A 400 -23.56 39.03 -12.40
CA VAL A 400 -23.21 40.45 -12.24
C VAL A 400 -24.25 41.17 -11.40
N PHE A 401 -23.79 41.92 -10.40
CA PHE A 401 -24.65 42.81 -9.64
C PHE A 401 -24.63 44.20 -10.28
N LYS A 402 -25.79 44.70 -10.73
CA LYS A 402 -25.90 46.01 -11.40
C LYS A 402 -27.04 46.81 -10.79
N LYS A 403 -26.82 48.12 -10.62
CA LYS A 403 -27.91 49.03 -10.24
C LYS A 403 -28.99 48.98 -11.32
N PRO A 404 -30.29 48.95 -10.94
CA PRO A 404 -31.36 48.96 -11.91
C PRO A 404 -31.22 50.18 -12.82
N GLU A 405 -31.35 49.99 -14.14
CA GLU A 405 -31.46 51.11 -15.08
C GLU A 405 -32.75 51.88 -14.79
N LEU A 406 -32.63 53.18 -14.52
CA LEU A 406 -33.79 54.05 -14.34
C LEU A 406 -34.42 54.32 -15.70
N THR A 407 -35.49 53.60 -16.04
CA THR A 407 -36.34 53.95 -17.19
C THR A 407 -37.20 55.15 -16.82
N ILE A 408 -36.74 56.36 -17.15
CA ILE A 408 -37.53 57.58 -16.98
C ILE A 408 -38.45 57.73 -18.19
N THR A 409 -39.72 57.37 -18.05
CA THR A 409 -40.73 57.61 -19.08
C THR A 409 -41.33 59.01 -18.89
N TYR A 410 -41.04 59.94 -19.80
CA TYR A 410 -41.70 61.25 -19.82
C TYR A 410 -43.03 61.17 -20.60
N ALA A 411 -44.14 61.51 -19.95
CA ALA A 411 -45.40 61.78 -20.61
C ALA A 411 -45.64 63.31 -20.59
N GLN A 412 -45.56 63.95 -21.76
CA GLN A 412 -45.94 65.35 -21.91
C GLN A 412 -47.44 65.42 -22.21
N GLN A 413 -48.24 66.02 -21.32
CA GLN A 413 -49.63 66.36 -21.64
C GLN A 413 -49.65 67.43 -22.74
N GLY A 414 -50.47 67.22 -23.76
CA GLY A 414 -50.61 68.14 -24.89
C GLY A 414 -51.10 69.51 -24.42
N ASN A 415 -50.41 70.57 -24.84
CA ASN A 415 -50.87 71.94 -24.64
C ASN A 415 -51.83 72.32 -25.78
N GLU A 416 -53.05 72.70 -25.45
CA GLU A 416 -53.93 73.38 -26.40
C GLU A 416 -53.43 74.82 -26.59
N LEU A 417 -53.15 75.18 -27.85
CA LEU A 417 -52.84 76.55 -28.25
C LEU A 417 -54.04 77.09 -29.03
N THR A 418 -54.77 78.02 -28.42
CA THR A 418 -55.79 78.83 -29.09
C THR A 418 -55.15 80.11 -29.63
N VAL A 419 -55.47 80.43 -30.89
CA VAL A 419 -55.07 81.66 -31.60
C VAL A 419 -55.96 82.83 -31.19
#